data_AF-H6A9M4-F1
#
_entry.id   AF-H6A9M4-F1
#
_cell.length_a   1.000
_cell.length_b   1.000
_cell.length_c   1.000
_cell.angle_alpha   90.00
_cell.angle_beta   90.00
_cell.angle_gamma   90.00
#
_symmetry.space_group_name_H-M   'P 1'
#
loop_
_entity.id
_entity.type
_entity.pdbx_description
1 polymer ?
#
loop_
_entity_poly.entity_id
_entity_poly.type
_entity_poly.pdbx_seq_one_letter_code
_entity_poly.pdbx_strand_id
1 'polypeptide(L)'
;ERKRPAGNSYSALELSDDIGDEDGSDDCIHLGEKKRRLTLEQVRALEKNFEMANKLEPEKKMQLAKALGLQPRQIAVWFQNRRARWKTKQLEKDFNILKHDYDSLKQNYDNLMEENNNLQAMIERLRNKSQSCHDQKFQANSSKLQ
;
A
#
# COMPACT_ATOMS: atom_id res chain seq x y z
N GLU A 1 10.70 18.15 22.31
CA GLU A 1 10.33 18.17 20.88
C GLU A 1 10.45 16.79 20.23
N ARG A 2 9.47 16.33 19.46
CA ARG A 2 9.70 15.28 18.43
C ARG A 2 9.36 15.89 17.08
N LYS A 3 10.38 16.21 16.28
CA LYS A 3 10.25 16.76 14.92
C LYS A 3 9.57 15.72 14.02
N ARG A 4 8.54 16.13 13.28
CA ARG A 4 7.96 15.33 12.18
C ARG A 4 8.91 15.42 10.97
N PRO A 5 9.19 14.31 10.25
CA PRO A 5 9.99 14.39 9.03
C PRO A 5 9.14 14.99 7.90
N ALA A 6 9.75 15.91 7.16
CA ALA A 6 9.18 16.48 5.95
C ALA A 6 9.32 15.48 4.80
N GLY A 7 8.22 15.15 4.14
CA GLY A 7 8.23 14.31 2.95
C GLY A 7 6.95 13.52 2.79
N ASN A 8 5.89 14.16 2.31
CA ASN A 8 4.85 13.51 1.51
C ASN A 8 4.09 14.58 0.73
N SER A 9 4.61 14.91 -0.46
CA SER A 9 3.92 15.72 -1.46
C SER A 9 2.99 14.80 -2.25
N TYR A 10 1.78 14.58 -1.74
CA TYR A 10 0.69 14.05 -2.54
C TYR A 10 -0.58 14.84 -2.21
N SER A 11 -0.91 15.72 -3.15
CA SER A 11 -2.25 16.19 -3.51
C SER A 11 -3.25 16.29 -2.37
N ALA A 12 -3.29 17.46 -1.75
CA ALA A 12 -4.45 17.94 -0.99
C ALA A 12 -5.60 18.16 -1.99
N LEU A 13 -6.32 17.08 -2.32
CA LEU A 13 -7.65 17.21 -2.89
C LEU A 13 -8.62 17.44 -1.73
N GLU A 14 -9.18 18.63 -1.75
CA GLU A 14 -10.19 19.16 -0.85
C GLU A 14 -11.39 18.21 -0.80
N LEU A 15 -11.63 17.63 0.37
CA LEU A 15 -12.97 17.19 0.77
C LEU A 15 -13.53 18.32 1.64
N SER A 16 -14.26 19.20 0.99
CA SER A 16 -15.19 20.12 1.63
C SER A 16 -16.31 19.32 2.28
N ASP A 17 -16.19 19.05 3.58
CA ASP A 17 -17.33 18.72 4.42
C ASP A 17 -17.73 20.02 5.14
N ASP A 18 -18.83 20.58 4.67
CA ASP A 18 -19.64 21.64 5.28
C ASP A 18 -19.82 21.35 6.78
N ILE A 19 -19.14 22.12 7.63
CA ILE A 19 -19.41 22.17 9.07
C ILE A 19 -20.27 23.41 9.28
N GLY A 20 -21.59 23.22 9.27
CA GLY A 20 -22.53 24.18 9.80
C GLY A 20 -22.21 24.45 11.27
N ASP A 21 -21.93 25.72 11.56
CA ASP A 21 -21.87 26.29 12.90
C ASP A 21 -23.26 26.26 13.55
N GLU A 22 -23.39 25.68 14.74
CA GLU A 22 -24.44 26.07 15.68
C GLU A 22 -23.93 26.00 17.13
N ASP A 23 -24.33 27.04 17.84
CA ASP A 23 -23.93 27.61 19.13
C ASP A 23 -23.97 26.66 20.34
N GLY A 24 -23.13 26.98 21.33
CA GLY A 24 -23.03 26.29 22.60
C GLY A 24 -21.90 26.85 23.47
N SER A 25 -21.98 28.14 23.78
CA SER A 25 -21.20 28.81 24.83
C SER A 25 -21.10 27.98 26.12
N ASP A 26 -19.90 27.51 26.44
CA ASP A 26 -19.43 27.37 27.84
C ASP A 26 -17.93 27.69 27.87
N ASP A 27 -17.63 28.86 28.41
CA ASP A 27 -16.29 29.42 28.50
C ASP A 27 -15.61 28.92 29.78
N CYS A 28 -14.33 28.55 29.67
CA CYS A 28 -13.37 28.42 30.77
C CYS A 28 -13.71 27.35 31.84
N ILE A 29 -13.12 26.14 31.85
CA ILE A 29 -11.85 25.79 32.52
C ILE A 29 -11.53 24.33 32.16
N HIS A 30 -10.72 24.04 31.12
CA HIS A 30 -10.08 22.72 30.98
C HIS A 30 -8.68 22.81 30.37
N LEU A 31 -7.93 23.87 30.67
CA LEU A 31 -6.52 24.05 30.29
C LEU A 31 -5.54 23.04 30.95
N GLY A 32 -6.02 21.99 31.63
CA GLY A 32 -5.20 21.15 32.50
C GLY A 32 -5.46 19.64 32.44
N GLU A 33 -6.36 19.14 31.59
CA GLU A 33 -6.61 17.70 31.52
C GLU A 33 -5.54 17.00 30.69
N LYS A 34 -4.43 16.71 31.39
CA LYS A 34 -3.41 15.70 31.07
C LYS A 34 -4.00 14.65 30.15
N LYS A 35 -3.36 14.38 29.00
CA LYS A 35 -3.63 13.29 28.05
C LYS A 35 -3.95 11.97 28.78
N ARG A 36 -5.18 11.79 29.28
CA ARG A 36 -5.62 10.56 29.93
C ARG A 36 -5.82 9.56 28.81
N ARG A 37 -5.06 8.46 28.86
CA ARG A 37 -5.29 7.33 27.97
C ARG A 37 -6.69 6.81 28.27
N LEU A 38 -7.45 6.52 27.20
CA LEU A 38 -8.74 5.85 27.34
C LEU A 38 -8.53 4.51 28.06
N THR A 39 -9.47 4.14 28.92
CA THR A 39 -9.43 2.84 29.59
C THR A 39 -9.65 1.72 28.57
N LEU A 40 -9.24 0.50 28.92
CA LEU A 40 -9.40 -0.65 28.03
C LEU A 40 -10.88 -0.90 27.70
N GLU A 41 -11.77 -0.70 28.66
CA GLU A 41 -13.22 -0.84 28.48
C GLU A 41 -13.79 0.23 27.52
N GLN A 42 -13.35 1.48 27.66
CA GLN A 42 -13.71 2.55 26.72
C GLN A 42 -13.25 2.23 25.31
N VAL A 43 -12.01 1.74 25.14
CA VAL A 43 -11.48 1.34 23.83
C VAL A 43 -12.29 0.19 23.25
N ARG A 44 -12.61 -0.86 24.03
CA ARG A 44 -13.43 -1.98 23.54
C ARG A 44 -14.81 -1.53 23.08
N ALA A 45 -15.47 -0.64 23.82
CA ALA A 45 -16.78 -0.12 23.43
C ALA A 45 -16.71 0.68 22.12
N LEU A 46 -15.66 1.48 21.93
CA LEU A 46 -15.40 2.23 20.70
C LEU A 46 -15.08 1.30 19.51
N GLU A 47 -14.29 0.25 19.74
CA GLU A 47 -13.97 -0.77 18.72
C GLU A 47 -15.23 -1.52 18.27
N LYS A 48 -16.06 -1.99 19.21
CA LYS A 48 -17.32 -2.66 18.89
C LYS A 48 -18.23 -1.76 18.04
N ASN A 49 -18.32 -0.47 18.38
CA ASN A 49 -19.12 0.48 17.60
C ASN A 49 -18.53 0.73 16.21
N PHE A 50 -17.20 0.85 16.11
CA PHE A 50 -16.51 1.03 14.83
C PHE A 50 -16.71 -0.15 13.88
N GLU A 51 -16.74 -1.38 14.41
CA GLU A 51 -17.02 -2.60 13.63
C GLU A 51 -18.46 -2.63 13.09
N MET A 52 -19.42 -2.12 13.87
CA MET A 52 -20.82 -2.02 13.44
C MET A 52 -21.06 -0.87 12.45
N ALA A 53 -20.35 0.26 12.62
CA ALA A 53 -20.49 1.43 11.78
C ALA A 53 -19.15 2.20 11.66
N ASN A 54 -18.56 2.16 10.47
CA ASN A 54 -17.30 2.84 10.17
C ASN A 54 -17.44 4.39 10.14
N LYS A 55 -18.66 4.88 9.88
CA LYS A 55 -19.01 6.32 9.94
C LYS A 55 -19.61 6.65 11.30
N LEU A 56 -19.07 7.69 11.93
CA LEU A 56 -19.53 8.20 13.22
C LEU A 56 -20.55 9.31 12.98
N GLU A 57 -21.83 8.97 13.06
CA GLU A 57 -22.91 9.95 12.95
C GLU A 57 -22.90 10.93 14.14
N PRO A 58 -23.28 12.21 13.95
CA PRO A 58 -23.28 13.21 15.02
C PRO A 58 -24.07 12.79 16.27
N GLU A 59 -25.23 12.17 16.05
CA GLU A 59 -26.10 11.69 17.14
C GLU A 59 -25.44 10.53 17.91
N LYS A 60 -24.89 9.54 17.19
CA LYS A 60 -24.15 8.42 17.79
C LYS A 60 -22.90 8.88 18.54
N LYS A 61 -22.20 9.91 18.04
CA LYS A 61 -21.07 10.55 18.73
C LYS A 61 -21.50 11.08 20.09
N MET A 62 -22.63 11.79 20.16
CA MET A 62 -23.14 12.32 21.42
C MET A 62 -23.57 11.21 22.39
N GLN A 63 -24.23 10.16 21.89
CA GLN A 63 -24.61 9.00 22.71
C GLN A 63 -23.38 8.29 23.28
N LEU A 64 -22.34 8.04 22.47
CA LEU A 64 -21.10 7.40 22.92
C LEU A 64 -20.31 8.28 23.90
N ALA A 65 -20.27 9.60 23.67
CA ALA A 65 -19.64 10.54 24.58
C ALA A 65 -20.28 10.48 25.98
N LYS A 66 -21.62 10.52 26.03
CA LYS A 66 -22.38 10.38 27.29
C LYS A 66 -22.16 9.02 27.96
N ALA A 67 -22.30 7.93 27.19
CA ALA A 67 -22.19 6.57 27.72
C ALA A 67 -20.80 6.22 28.26
N LEU A 68 -19.74 6.78 27.67
CA LEU A 68 -18.36 6.49 28.05
C LEU A 68 -17.75 7.55 28.98
N GLY A 69 -18.48 8.62 29.29
CA GLY A 69 -17.99 9.76 30.07
C GLY A 69 -16.81 10.47 29.38
N LEU A 70 -16.86 10.58 28.06
CA LEU A 70 -15.79 11.17 27.24
C LEU A 70 -16.30 12.41 26.51
N GLN A 71 -15.39 13.34 26.20
CA GLN A 71 -15.76 14.49 25.38
C GLN A 71 -16.02 14.04 23.92
N PRO A 72 -17.02 14.62 23.22
CA PRO A 72 -17.29 14.30 21.81
C PRO A 72 -16.06 14.42 20.91
N ARG A 73 -15.16 15.37 21.20
CA ARG A 73 -13.88 15.53 20.51
C ARG A 73 -12.96 14.33 20.66
N GLN A 74 -12.89 13.70 21.83
CA GLN A 74 -12.07 12.52 22.06
C GLN A 74 -12.57 11.33 21.24
N ILE A 75 -13.89 11.16 21.14
CA ILE A 75 -14.52 10.15 20.27
C ILE A 75 -14.12 10.40 18.81
N ALA A 76 -14.27 11.63 18.33
CA ALA A 76 -13.93 12.00 16.95
C ALA A 76 -12.45 11.71 16.63
N VAL A 77 -11.52 12.14 17.49
CA VAL A 77 -10.08 11.90 17.34
C VAL A 77 -9.76 10.40 17.39
N TRP A 78 -10.43 9.64 18.26
CA TRP A 78 -10.24 8.19 18.32
C TRP A 78 -10.66 7.52 17.02
N PHE A 79 -11.84 7.86 16.47
CA PHE A 79 -12.33 7.31 15.20
C PHE A 79 -11.41 7.70 14.03
N GLN A 80 -10.92 8.94 13.99
CA GLN A 80 -9.92 9.37 12.99
C GLN A 80 -8.64 8.53 13.07
N ASN A 81 -8.08 8.37 14.27
CA ASN A 81 -6.88 7.56 14.49
C ASN A 81 -7.11 6.08 14.14
N ARG A 82 -8.30 5.56 14.45
CA ARG A 82 -8.67 4.18 14.13
C ARG A 82 -8.73 3.97 12.61
N ARG A 83 -9.38 4.87 11.88
CA ARG A 83 -9.41 4.84 10.40
C ARG A 83 -8.02 4.97 9.80
N ALA A 84 -7.18 5.87 10.33
CA ALA A 84 -5.80 6.02 9.87
C ALA A 84 -5.01 4.71 10.02
N ARG A 85 -5.06 4.08 11.20
CA ARG A 85 -4.40 2.78 11.44
C ARG A 85 -4.94 1.66 10.55
N TRP A 86 -6.25 1.62 10.33
CA TRP A 86 -6.87 0.65 9.43
C TRP A 86 -6.37 0.84 7.99
N LYS A 87 -6.33 2.08 7.51
CA LYS A 87 -5.82 2.40 6.17
C LYS A 87 -4.35 2.01 6.02
N THR A 88 -3.49 2.30 7.01
CA THR A 88 -2.09 1.86 7.00
C THR A 88 -1.99 0.34 6.91
N LYS A 89 -2.75 -0.40 7.73
CA LYS A 89 -2.73 -1.87 7.70
C LYS A 89 -3.23 -2.45 6.37
N GLN A 90 -4.18 -1.79 5.71
CA GLN A 90 -4.60 -2.18 4.36
C GLN A 90 -3.50 -1.94 3.34
N LEU A 91 -2.90 -0.74 3.33
CA LEU A 91 -1.78 -0.43 2.43
C LEU A 91 -0.61 -1.41 2.58
N GLU A 92 -0.27 -1.80 3.81
CA GLU A 92 0.76 -2.80 4.06
C GLU A 92 0.43 -4.16 3.42
N LYS A 93 -0.84 -4.59 3.50
CA LYS A 93 -1.29 -5.84 2.85
C LYS A 93 -1.24 -5.73 1.34
N ASP A 94 -1.78 -4.65 0.80
CA ASP A 94 -1.83 -4.41 -0.65
C ASP A 94 -0.40 -4.35 -1.23
N PHE A 95 0.52 -3.69 -0.52
CA PHE A 95 1.94 -3.66 -0.88
C PHE A 95 2.55 -5.05 -0.90
N ASN A 96 2.28 -5.88 0.11
CA ASN A 96 2.84 -7.23 0.17
C ASN A 96 2.31 -8.13 -0.96
N ILE A 97 1.02 -8.01 -1.31
CA ILE A 97 0.44 -8.71 -2.45
C ILE A 97 1.12 -8.27 -3.74
N LEU A 98 1.18 -6.96 -3.97
CA LEU A 98 1.80 -6.40 -5.18
C LEU A 98 3.27 -6.80 -5.30
N LYS A 99 4.00 -6.83 -4.17
CA LYS A 99 5.39 -7.27 -4.13
C LYS A 99 5.54 -8.73 -4.52
N HIS A 100 4.70 -9.62 -3.99
CA HIS A 100 4.71 -11.03 -4.35
C HIS A 100 4.46 -11.24 -5.85
N ASP A 101 3.50 -10.51 -6.41
CA ASP A 101 3.17 -10.59 -7.83
C ASP A 101 4.32 -10.06 -8.70
N TYR A 102 4.95 -8.97 -8.28
CA TYR A 102 6.16 -8.44 -8.92
C TYR A 102 7.31 -9.45 -8.90
N ASP A 103 7.60 -10.06 -7.75
CA ASP A 103 8.68 -11.03 -7.61
C ASP A 103 8.43 -12.27 -8.50
N SER A 104 7.17 -12.73 -8.58
CA SER A 104 6.76 -13.83 -9.46
C SER A 104 6.93 -13.47 -10.95
N LEU A 105 6.49 -12.27 -11.34
CA LEU A 105 6.65 -11.79 -12.71
C LEU A 105 8.13 -11.62 -13.09
N LYS A 106 8.94 -11.09 -12.17
CA LYS A 106 10.37 -10.93 -12.36
C LYS A 106 11.05 -12.29 -12.57
N GLN A 107 10.69 -13.30 -11.79
CA GLN A 107 11.22 -14.65 -11.96
C GLN A 107 10.89 -15.21 -13.35
N ASN A 108 9.65 -15.04 -13.82
CA ASN A 108 9.25 -15.48 -15.16
C ASN A 108 10.02 -14.73 -16.26
N TYR A 109 10.24 -13.43 -16.08
CA TYR A 109 11.04 -12.63 -17.00
C TYR A 109 12.49 -13.12 -17.06
N ASP A 110 13.12 -13.37 -15.90
CA ASP A 110 14.49 -13.86 -15.82
C ASP A 110 14.63 -15.23 -16.52
N ASN A 111 13.67 -16.14 -16.31
CA ASN A 111 13.61 -17.44 -16.99
C ASN A 111 13.46 -17.29 -18.52
N LEU A 112 12.56 -16.42 -18.96
CA LEU A 112 12.33 -16.18 -20.40
C LEU A 112 13.57 -15.56 -21.06
N MET A 113 14.26 -14.67 -20.36
CA MET A 113 15.52 -14.09 -20.82
C MET A 113 16.62 -15.15 -20.97
N GLU A 114 16.73 -16.08 -20.01
CA GLU A 114 17.67 -17.19 -20.10
C GLU A 114 17.34 -18.11 -21.29
N GLU A 115 16.07 -18.47 -21.46
CA GLU A 115 15.61 -19.26 -22.60
C GLU A 115 15.93 -18.56 -23.94
N ASN A 116 15.68 -17.25 -24.02
CA ASN A 116 15.98 -16.46 -25.21
C ASN A 116 17.48 -16.49 -25.54
N ASN A 117 18.34 -16.27 -24.54
CA ASN A 117 19.79 -16.34 -24.71
C ASN A 117 20.24 -17.74 -25.17
N ASN A 118 19.66 -18.80 -24.60
CA ASN A 118 19.94 -20.18 -24.99
C ASN A 118 19.52 -20.47 -26.44
N LEU A 119 18.35 -19.98 -26.85
CA LEU A 119 17.87 -20.11 -28.22
C LEU A 119 18.76 -19.34 -29.21
N GLN A 120 19.16 -18.11 -28.86
CA GLN A 120 20.10 -17.33 -29.68
C GLN A 120 21.43 -18.07 -29.87
N ALA A 121 22.02 -18.59 -28.78
CA ALA A 121 23.25 -19.37 -28.86
C ALA A 121 23.08 -20.66 -29.70
N MET A 122 21.91 -21.30 -29.63
CA MET A 122 21.62 -22.47 -30.47
C MET A 122 21.50 -22.10 -31.95
N ILE A 123 20.82 -20.99 -32.27
CA ILE A 123 20.71 -20.46 -33.64
C ILE A 123 22.10 -20.17 -34.20
N GLU A 124 22.98 -19.52 -33.44
CA GLU A 124 24.36 -19.25 -33.87
C GLU A 124 25.15 -20.53 -34.14
N ARG A 125 25.06 -21.53 -33.26
CA ARG A 125 25.71 -22.83 -33.47
C ARG A 125 25.22 -23.52 -34.73
N LEU A 126 23.91 -23.51 -34.98
CA LEU A 126 23.34 -24.10 -36.19
C LEU A 126 23.75 -23.33 -37.45
N ARG A 127 23.78 -22.00 -37.39
CA ARG A 127 24.27 -21.15 -38.49
C ARG A 127 25.72 -21.46 -38.83
N ASN A 128 26.58 -21.58 -37.82
CA ASN A 128 28.00 -21.91 -38.01
C ASN A 128 28.20 -23.31 -38.59
N LYS A 129 27.44 -24.31 -38.12
CA LYS A 129 27.46 -25.67 -38.70
C LYS A 129 26.99 -25.71 -40.14
N SER A 130 25.94 -24.96 -40.47
CA SER A 130 25.44 -24.84 -41.85
C SER A 130 26.51 -24.25 -42.77
N GLN A 131 27.16 -23.16 -42.34
CA GLN A 131 28.25 -22.53 -43.09
C GLN A 131 29.43 -23.48 -43.29
N SER A 132 29.90 -24.15 -42.23
CA SER A 132 31.01 -25.10 -42.33
C SER A 132 30.71 -26.29 -43.25
N CYS A 133 29.47 -26.81 -43.23
CA CYS A 133 29.04 -27.87 -44.15
C CYS A 133 29.03 -27.39 -45.61
N HIS A 134 28.60 -26.15 -45.85
CA HIS A 134 28.64 -25.54 -47.17
C HIS A 134 30.08 -25.39 -47.68
N ASP A 135 30.98 -24.87 -46.84
CA ASP A 135 32.39 -24.64 -47.18
C ASP A 135 33.13 -25.97 -47.46
N GLN A 136 32.86 -27.02 -46.68
CA GLN A 136 33.41 -28.35 -46.92
C GLN A 136 32.97 -28.96 -48.26
N LYS A 137 31.69 -28.78 -48.64
CA LYS A 137 31.18 -29.23 -49.95
C LYS A 137 31.84 -28.46 -51.09
N PHE A 138 32.07 -27.16 -50.91
CA PHE A 138 32.74 -26.33 -51.92
C PHE A 138 34.21 -26.78 -52.13
N GLN A 139 34.96 -27.00 -51.04
CA GLN A 139 36.33 -27.52 -51.11
C GLN A 139 36.39 -28.92 -51.73
N ALA A 140 35.51 -29.84 -51.32
CA ALA A 140 35.49 -31.21 -51.85
C ALA A 140 35.15 -31.27 -53.36
N ASN A 141 34.31 -30.36 -53.85
CA ASN A 141 34.03 -30.24 -55.28
C ASN A 141 35.21 -29.63 -56.04
N SER A 142 35.92 -28.65 -55.46
CA SER A 142 37.12 -28.05 -56.06
C SER A 142 38.27 -29.06 -56.21
N SER A 143 38.51 -29.90 -55.20
CA SER A 143 39.61 -30.89 -55.22
C SER A 143 39.38 -32.05 -56.20
N LYS A 144 38.14 -32.27 -56.67
CA LYS A 144 37.81 -33.27 -57.70
C LYS A 144 38.01 -32.75 -59.12
N LEU A 145 38.19 -31.44 -59.29
CA LEU A 145 38.34 -30.76 -60.58
C LEU A 145 39.82 -30.51 -60.95
N GLN A 146 40.76 -30.78 -60.04
CA GLN A 146 42.21 -30.79 -60.29
C GLN A 146 42.71 -32.23 -60.44
#